data_AF-A0A4Q7FSQ3-F1
#
_entry.id   AF-A0A4Q7FSQ3-F1
#
_cell.length_a   1.000
_cell.length_b   1.000
_cell.length_c   1.000
_cell.angle_alpha   90.00
_cell.angle_beta   90.00
_cell.angle_gamma   90.00
#
_symmetry.space_group_name_H-M   'P 1'
#
loop_
_entity.id
_entity.type
_entity.pdbx_description
1 polymer ?
#
loop_
_entity_poly.entity_id
_entity_poly.type
_entity_poly.pdbx_seq_one_letter_code
_entity_poly.pdbx_strand_id
1 'polypeptide(L)'
;MNDASNQARQGARAASLDATGFDASDWAWEFLRRNPDYIGEWRSAVPRHLPCITLKDGTQVLRLPRRFPRAEKWGLSAFADPGLDAPKVPVFWHAHALKRIVRLDARKPRSDADAARFSLAGFKVERRAVINVDGIPLVLIKGNGAYVAVEIHGLSVLTASFAPVFELHDLADLAAQTELLKRLQRFTEADVRTVPRQAGSGDERLHHALIALDESLNGKTYRQIAITIFGEKKVAEEWLGPSQFLKDRTRRLVAKGTEMMKGGYRDLLY
;
A
#
# COMPACT_ATOMS: atom_id res chain seq x y z
N MET A 1 36.40 -5.99 10.64
CA MET A 1 36.02 -4.57 10.60
C MET A 1 34.79 -4.25 9.71
N ASN A 2 34.23 -5.21 8.95
CA ASN A 2 33.05 -4.96 8.09
C ASN A 2 31.67 -5.23 8.72
N ASP A 3 31.59 -5.94 9.87
CA ASP A 3 30.28 -6.27 10.48
C ASP A 3 29.66 -5.12 11.28
N ALA A 4 30.48 -4.32 11.97
CA ALA A 4 30.00 -3.19 12.78
C ALA A 4 29.38 -2.07 11.91
N SER A 5 29.91 -1.86 10.70
CA SER A 5 29.38 -0.86 9.76
C SER A 5 28.08 -1.30 9.08
N ASN A 6 27.83 -2.62 8.98
CA ASN A 6 26.58 -3.16 8.44
C ASN A 6 25.47 -3.17 9.51
N GLN A 7 25.83 -3.49 10.77
CA GLN A 7 24.93 -3.35 11.92
C GLN A 7 24.60 -1.88 12.22
N ALA A 8 25.53 -0.95 12.07
CA ALA A 8 25.27 0.49 12.24
C ALA A 8 24.35 1.06 11.14
N ARG A 9 24.44 0.56 9.90
CA ARG A 9 23.50 0.93 8.81
C ARG A 9 22.12 0.31 8.97
N GLN A 10 22.01 -0.85 9.61
CA GLN A 10 20.73 -1.48 9.95
C GLN A 10 20.08 -0.84 11.19
N GLY A 11 20.88 -0.46 12.20
CA GLY A 11 20.43 0.21 13.43
C GLY A 11 19.95 1.66 13.22
N ALA A 12 20.37 2.32 12.14
CA ALA A 12 19.94 3.67 11.79
C ALA A 12 18.60 3.74 11.03
N ARG A 13 17.95 2.60 10.75
CA ARG A 13 16.67 2.54 10.02
C ARG A 13 15.41 2.62 10.90
N ALA A 14 15.56 2.80 12.20
CA ALA A 14 14.49 3.35 13.05
C ALA A 14 14.33 4.87 12.83
N ALA A 15 14.49 5.34 11.58
CA ALA A 15 14.07 6.67 11.20
C ALA A 15 12.55 6.67 11.31
N SER A 16 12.03 7.39 12.31
CA SER A 16 10.63 7.81 12.48
C SER A 16 9.84 7.71 11.17
N LEU A 17 9.22 6.55 10.92
CA LEU A 17 8.32 6.37 9.79
C LEU A 17 7.11 7.25 10.07
N ASP A 18 7.00 8.34 9.31
CA ASP A 18 5.79 9.15 9.32
C ASP A 18 4.69 8.34 8.61
N ALA A 19 3.99 7.54 9.38
CA ALA A 19 2.87 6.71 8.93
C ALA A 19 1.57 7.52 8.79
N THR A 20 1.62 8.85 8.97
CA THR A 20 0.44 9.69 8.80
C THR A 20 -0.03 9.60 7.35
N GLY A 21 -1.31 9.27 7.17
CA GLY A 21 -1.93 9.16 5.85
C GLY A 21 -1.68 7.85 5.10
N PHE A 22 -1.03 6.85 5.71
CA PHE A 22 -0.91 5.52 5.10
C PHE A 22 -2.29 4.91 4.85
N ASP A 23 -2.47 4.34 3.67
CA ASP A 23 -3.59 3.47 3.39
C ASP A 23 -3.21 1.99 3.59
N ALA A 24 -4.19 1.12 3.36
CA ALA A 24 -3.98 -0.31 3.56
C ALA A 24 -2.98 -0.93 2.57
N SER A 25 -2.79 -0.34 1.38
CA SER A 25 -1.73 -0.73 0.43
C SER A 25 -0.35 -0.34 0.95
N ASP A 26 -0.21 0.84 1.57
CA ASP A 26 1.05 1.29 2.17
C ASP A 26 1.45 0.42 3.35
N TRP A 27 0.50 0.13 4.26
CA TRP A 27 0.72 -0.82 5.34
C TRP A 27 1.13 -2.19 4.82
N ALA A 28 0.44 -2.69 3.78
CA ALA A 28 0.76 -3.98 3.19
C ALA A 28 2.22 -4.02 2.67
N TRP A 29 2.66 -2.94 2.02
CA TRP A 29 4.03 -2.80 1.55
C TRP A 29 5.04 -2.75 2.70
N GLU A 30 4.77 -1.97 3.75
CA GLU A 30 5.66 -1.85 4.90
C GLU A 30 5.92 -3.19 5.59
N PHE A 31 4.90 -4.05 5.72
CA PHE A 31 5.11 -5.39 6.26
C PHE A 31 5.85 -6.30 5.26
N LEU A 32 5.49 -6.26 3.97
CA LEU A 32 6.14 -7.09 2.94
C LEU A 32 7.63 -6.77 2.79
N ARG A 33 8.01 -5.49 2.74
CA ARG A 33 9.40 -5.07 2.46
C ARG A 33 10.41 -5.50 3.52
N ARG A 34 9.94 -5.92 4.70
CA ARG A 34 10.73 -6.45 5.82
C ARG A 34 10.92 -7.96 5.75
N ASN A 35 10.20 -8.65 4.86
CA ASN A 35 10.30 -10.09 4.71
C ASN A 35 11.65 -10.50 4.08
N PRO A 36 12.47 -11.33 4.75
CA PRO A 36 13.79 -11.71 4.25
C PRO A 36 13.74 -12.49 2.94
N ASP A 37 12.71 -13.32 2.73
CA ASP A 37 12.53 -14.10 1.50
C ASP A 37 12.19 -13.17 0.33
N TYR A 38 11.33 -12.17 0.56
CA TYR A 38 11.04 -11.12 -0.43
C TYR A 38 12.32 -10.37 -0.81
N ILE A 39 13.11 -9.94 0.18
CA ILE A 39 14.38 -9.24 -0.05
C ILE A 39 15.35 -10.11 -0.86
N GLY A 40 15.44 -11.41 -0.54
CA GLY A 40 16.28 -12.36 -1.28
C GLY A 40 15.84 -12.56 -2.74
N GLU A 41 14.53 -12.71 -2.97
CA GLU A 41 13.98 -12.82 -4.31
C GLU A 41 14.15 -11.52 -5.12
N TRP A 42 13.94 -10.36 -4.50
CA TRP A 42 14.16 -9.04 -5.10
C TRP A 42 15.62 -8.84 -5.52
N ARG A 43 16.60 -9.20 -4.66
CA ARG A 43 18.03 -9.11 -4.99
C ARG A 43 18.41 -9.94 -6.21
N SER A 44 17.70 -11.05 -6.41
CA SER A 44 17.90 -11.99 -7.51
C SER A 44 17.05 -11.66 -8.74
N ALA A 45 16.21 -10.63 -8.69
CA ALA A 45 15.29 -10.27 -9.76
C ALA A 45 16.01 -9.55 -10.92
N VAL A 46 15.59 -9.85 -12.15
CA VAL A 46 16.06 -9.18 -13.36
C VAL A 46 14.87 -8.82 -14.26
N PRO A 47 14.69 -7.53 -14.63
CA PRO A 47 15.43 -6.37 -14.13
C PRO A 47 15.04 -6.02 -12.68
N ARG A 48 15.95 -5.37 -11.94
CA ARG A 48 15.67 -4.87 -10.58
C ARG A 48 14.84 -3.59 -10.55
N HIS A 49 14.97 -2.78 -11.60
CA HIS A 49 14.25 -1.53 -11.75
C HIS A 49 13.52 -1.54 -13.09
N LEU A 50 12.23 -1.22 -13.04
CA LEU A 50 11.44 -0.96 -14.23
C LEU A 50 11.13 0.53 -14.29
N PRO A 51 11.21 1.15 -15.48
CA PRO A 51 10.99 2.57 -15.62
C PRO A 51 9.52 2.89 -15.32
N CYS A 52 9.31 3.74 -14.31
CA CYS A 52 8.02 4.35 -14.03
C CYS A 52 8.02 5.77 -14.61
N ILE A 53 7.02 6.08 -15.43
CA ILE A 53 6.90 7.37 -16.13
C ILE A 53 5.79 8.18 -15.47
N THR A 54 6.04 9.46 -15.21
CA THR A 54 4.99 10.39 -14.80
C THR A 54 4.40 11.08 -16.02
N LEU A 55 3.10 10.91 -16.26
CA LEU A 55 2.37 11.55 -17.34
C LEU A 55 2.11 13.03 -17.06
N LYS A 56 1.70 13.79 -18.09
CA LYS A 56 1.42 15.23 -18.00
C LYS A 56 0.37 15.61 -16.96
N ASP A 57 -0.56 14.70 -16.69
CA ASP A 57 -1.61 14.90 -15.68
C ASP A 57 -1.14 14.56 -14.25
N GLY A 58 0.09 14.07 -14.08
CA GLY A 58 0.68 13.64 -12.81
C GLY A 58 0.49 12.14 -12.50
N THR A 59 -0.15 11.37 -13.38
CA THR A 59 -0.33 9.93 -13.19
C THR A 59 1.01 9.20 -13.36
N GLN A 60 1.41 8.41 -12.38
CA GLN A 60 2.58 7.54 -12.46
C GLN A 60 2.21 6.25 -13.18
N VAL A 61 3.00 5.81 -14.15
CA VAL A 61 2.69 4.65 -15.00
C VAL A 61 3.88 3.71 -15.09
N LEU A 62 3.63 2.44 -14.80
CA LEU A 62 4.53 1.34 -15.08
C LEU A 62 3.95 0.47 -16.20
N ARG A 63 4.66 0.35 -17.32
CA ARG A 63 4.28 -0.57 -18.40
C ARG A 63 5.12 -1.84 -18.30
N LEU A 64 4.45 -2.99 -18.15
CA LEU A 64 5.13 -4.27 -18.02
C LEU A 64 5.40 -4.87 -19.41
N PRO A 65 6.67 -5.16 -19.76
CA PRO A 65 7.00 -5.79 -21.04
C PRO A 65 6.65 -7.28 -21.06
N ARG A 66 6.48 -7.89 -19.88
CA ARG A 66 6.18 -9.30 -19.67
C ARG A 66 5.58 -9.48 -18.27
N ARG A 67 5.04 -10.67 -17.99
CA ARG A 67 4.65 -11.06 -16.63
C ARG A 67 5.87 -11.34 -15.75
N PHE A 68 5.70 -11.16 -14.44
CA PHE A 68 6.72 -11.42 -13.44
C PHE A 68 6.19 -12.40 -12.38
N PRO A 69 6.08 -13.71 -12.66
CA PRO A 69 5.46 -14.68 -11.75
C PRO A 69 6.06 -14.71 -10.34
N ARG A 70 7.36 -14.42 -10.21
CA ARG A 70 8.03 -14.30 -8.90
C ARG A 70 7.53 -13.12 -8.09
N ALA A 71 7.25 -11.97 -8.72
CA ALA A 71 6.63 -10.83 -8.05
C ALA A 71 5.15 -11.11 -7.74
N GLU A 72 4.45 -11.78 -8.65
CA GLU A 72 3.03 -12.14 -8.53
C GLU A 72 2.77 -13.04 -7.31
N LYS A 73 3.72 -13.94 -6.96
CA LYS A 73 3.70 -14.71 -5.70
C LYS A 73 3.55 -13.83 -4.47
N TRP A 74 4.16 -12.65 -4.47
CA TRP A 74 4.06 -11.65 -3.39
C TRP A 74 2.84 -10.74 -3.52
N GLY A 75 2.03 -10.92 -4.55
CA GLY A 75 0.88 -10.07 -4.87
C GLY A 75 1.25 -8.82 -5.67
N LEU A 76 2.49 -8.68 -6.12
CA LEU A 76 2.96 -7.51 -6.88
C LEU A 76 2.96 -7.80 -8.39
N SER A 77 2.66 -6.78 -9.21
CA SER A 77 2.80 -6.90 -10.67
C SER A 77 4.28 -6.86 -11.10
N ALA A 78 5.11 -6.17 -10.33
CA ALA A 78 6.57 -6.18 -10.45
C ALA A 78 7.24 -5.92 -9.09
N PHE A 79 8.50 -6.32 -8.97
CA PHE A 79 9.30 -6.10 -7.78
C PHE A 79 9.51 -4.61 -7.48
N ALA A 80 9.26 -4.21 -6.22
CA ALA A 80 9.55 -2.89 -5.68
C ALA A 80 10.78 -2.95 -4.75
N ASP A 81 11.59 -1.88 -4.70
CA ASP A 81 12.79 -1.85 -3.87
C ASP A 81 12.46 -1.86 -2.36
N PRO A 82 12.78 -2.94 -1.61
CA PRO A 82 12.46 -3.04 -0.19
C PRO A 82 13.17 -1.99 0.69
N GLY A 83 14.19 -1.32 0.15
CA GLY A 83 14.90 -0.24 0.82
C GLY A 83 14.15 1.08 0.88
N LEU A 84 13.03 1.21 0.16
CA LEU A 84 12.21 2.42 0.07
C LEU A 84 10.89 2.25 0.83
N ASP A 85 10.55 3.28 1.60
CA ASP A 85 9.27 3.37 2.34
C ASP A 85 8.09 3.58 1.37
N ALA A 86 6.88 3.22 1.81
CA ALA A 86 5.67 3.25 0.97
C ALA A 86 5.43 4.56 0.18
N PRO A 87 5.65 5.77 0.74
CA PRO A 87 5.49 7.01 -0.02
C PRO A 87 6.54 7.23 -1.11
N LYS A 88 7.72 6.60 -0.96
CA LYS A 88 8.90 6.83 -1.82
C LYS A 88 8.98 5.86 -3.00
N VAL A 89 8.29 4.71 -2.91
CA VAL A 89 8.29 3.71 -3.98
C VAL A 89 6.87 3.52 -4.53
N PRO A 90 6.68 3.59 -5.86
CA PRO A 90 5.41 3.23 -6.47
C PRO A 90 5.24 1.71 -6.42
N VAL A 91 4.45 1.24 -5.46
CA VAL A 91 4.06 -0.16 -5.32
C VAL A 91 2.89 -0.46 -6.26
N PHE A 92 3.05 -1.44 -7.13
CA PHE A 92 2.02 -1.90 -8.06
C PHE A 92 1.56 -3.30 -7.66
N TRP A 93 0.42 -3.38 -6.98
CA TRP A 93 -0.23 -4.64 -6.65
C TRP A 93 -0.87 -5.27 -7.90
N HIS A 94 -0.74 -6.59 -8.01
CA HIS A 94 -1.37 -7.35 -9.08
C HIS A 94 -2.87 -7.51 -8.79
N ALA A 95 -3.69 -7.61 -9.85
CA ALA A 95 -5.14 -7.69 -9.74
C ALA A 95 -5.61 -8.82 -8.79
N HIS A 96 -4.98 -10.01 -8.83
CA HIS A 96 -5.35 -11.13 -7.95
C HIS A 96 -5.08 -10.88 -6.45
N ALA A 97 -4.24 -9.91 -6.11
CA ALA A 97 -3.94 -9.57 -4.72
C ALA A 97 -4.98 -8.60 -4.13
N LEU A 98 -5.68 -7.86 -4.99
CA LEU A 98 -6.68 -6.87 -4.62
C LEU A 98 -8.04 -7.57 -4.56
N LYS A 99 -8.68 -7.59 -3.39
CA LYS A 99 -9.95 -8.31 -3.23
C LYS A 99 -11.12 -7.54 -3.86
N ARG A 100 -10.96 -6.24 -4.06
CA ARG A 100 -11.97 -5.35 -4.64
C ARG A 100 -11.38 -4.47 -5.73
N ILE A 101 -11.90 -4.65 -6.94
CA ILE A 101 -11.54 -3.87 -8.12
C ILE A 101 -12.83 -3.32 -8.71
N VAL A 102 -12.82 -2.03 -9.04
CA VAL A 102 -13.87 -1.39 -9.83
C VAL A 102 -13.52 -1.59 -11.30
N ARG A 103 -14.42 -2.21 -12.08
CA ARG A 103 -14.24 -2.31 -13.54
C ARG A 103 -14.90 -1.12 -14.21
N LEU A 104 -14.11 -0.42 -15.03
CA LEU A 104 -14.52 0.76 -15.77
C LEU A 104 -14.30 0.49 -17.25
N ASP A 105 -15.33 0.65 -18.07
CA ASP A 105 -15.23 0.64 -19.51
C ASP A 105 -15.24 2.09 -20.04
N ALA A 106 -14.13 2.49 -20.66
CA ALA A 106 -13.90 3.83 -21.18
C ALA A 106 -14.48 3.94 -22.60
N ARG A 107 -15.73 4.40 -22.68
CA ARG A 107 -16.41 4.61 -23.97
C ARG A 107 -15.98 5.93 -24.61
N LYS A 108 -16.00 5.97 -25.94
CA LYS A 108 -15.83 7.23 -26.69
C LYS A 108 -16.99 8.18 -26.37
N PRO A 109 -16.74 9.45 -25.97
CA PRO A 109 -17.81 10.43 -25.75
C PRO A 109 -18.64 10.60 -27.04
N ARG A 110 -19.97 10.50 -26.94
CA ARG A 110 -20.89 10.67 -28.07
C ARG A 110 -21.34 12.14 -28.12
N SER A 111 -20.75 12.92 -29.03
CA SER A 111 -21.02 14.36 -29.28
C SER A 111 -20.52 15.34 -28.21
N ASP A 112 -20.52 16.64 -28.56
CA ASP A 112 -20.17 17.77 -27.67
C ASP A 112 -21.23 18.05 -26.58
N ALA A 113 -22.45 17.53 -26.72
CA ALA A 113 -23.61 18.01 -25.98
C ALA A 113 -24.07 17.11 -24.82
N ASP A 114 -23.62 15.84 -24.70
CA ASP A 114 -24.05 15.01 -23.58
C ASP A 114 -23.06 13.89 -23.18
N ALA A 115 -22.99 13.67 -21.87
CA ALA A 115 -22.10 12.80 -21.09
C ALA A 115 -20.69 13.37 -20.79
N ALA A 116 -20.48 13.67 -19.51
CA ALA A 116 -19.25 14.18 -18.90
C ALA A 116 -17.97 13.58 -19.52
N ARG A 117 -17.17 14.44 -20.17
CA ARG A 117 -15.80 14.10 -20.56
C ARG A 117 -14.97 13.93 -19.30
N PHE A 118 -14.84 12.70 -18.84
CA PHE A 118 -14.02 12.38 -17.68
C PHE A 118 -12.62 12.00 -18.15
N SER A 119 -11.59 12.40 -17.39
CA SER A 119 -10.23 11.93 -17.58
C SER A 119 -9.64 11.56 -16.24
N LEU A 120 -8.55 10.80 -16.22
CA LEU A 120 -7.88 10.46 -14.95
C LEU A 120 -7.48 11.72 -14.16
N ALA A 121 -7.15 12.82 -14.85
CA ALA A 121 -6.91 14.16 -14.28
C ALA A 121 -8.08 14.71 -13.42
N GLY A 122 -9.29 14.17 -13.61
CA GLY A 122 -10.47 14.47 -12.82
C GLY A 122 -10.32 14.07 -11.35
N PHE A 123 -9.62 12.97 -11.06
CA PHE A 123 -9.26 12.62 -9.68
C PHE A 123 -8.18 13.56 -9.16
N LYS A 124 -8.42 14.21 -8.03
CA LYS A 124 -7.49 15.19 -7.44
C LYS A 124 -6.51 14.55 -6.47
N VAL A 125 -6.36 13.23 -6.50
CA VAL A 125 -5.47 12.48 -5.60
C VAL A 125 -4.36 11.79 -6.36
N GLU A 126 -3.50 11.03 -5.67
CA GLU A 126 -2.42 10.28 -6.31
C GLU A 126 -2.99 9.15 -7.19
N ARG A 127 -2.38 8.94 -8.37
CA ARG A 127 -2.78 7.89 -9.32
C ARG A 127 -1.56 7.13 -9.79
N ARG A 128 -1.58 5.82 -9.56
CA ARG A 128 -0.52 4.89 -10.00
C ARG A 128 -1.14 3.84 -10.90
N ALA A 129 -0.76 3.83 -12.18
CA ALA A 129 -1.24 2.87 -13.16
C ALA A 129 -0.18 1.82 -13.47
N VAL A 130 -0.57 0.55 -13.49
CA VAL A 130 0.21 -0.51 -14.12
C VAL A 130 -0.51 -0.96 -15.38
N ILE A 131 0.19 -0.98 -16.50
CA ILE A 131 -0.30 -1.54 -17.76
C ILE A 131 0.30 -2.94 -17.88
N ASN A 132 -0.56 -3.94 -17.76
CA ASN A 132 -0.17 -5.34 -17.85
C ASN A 132 0.10 -5.75 -19.31
N VAL A 133 0.54 -6.99 -19.50
CA VAL A 133 0.87 -7.55 -20.83
C VAL A 133 -0.33 -7.65 -21.77
N ASP A 134 -1.53 -7.74 -21.22
CA ASP A 134 -2.81 -7.71 -21.94
C ASP A 134 -3.18 -6.30 -22.43
N GLY A 135 -2.42 -5.28 -22.02
CA GLY A 135 -2.66 -3.89 -22.35
C GLY A 135 -3.77 -3.24 -21.52
N ILE A 136 -4.31 -3.92 -20.51
CA ILE A 136 -5.36 -3.40 -19.63
C ILE A 136 -4.69 -2.62 -18.49
N PRO A 137 -4.98 -1.32 -18.33
CA PRO A 137 -4.50 -0.55 -17.20
C PRO A 137 -5.26 -0.88 -15.91
N LEU A 138 -4.52 -1.17 -14.85
CA LEU A 138 -5.00 -1.18 -13.48
C LEU A 138 -4.47 0.07 -12.77
N VAL A 139 -5.38 0.95 -12.34
CA VAL A 139 -5.06 2.25 -11.71
C VAL A 139 -5.42 2.21 -10.24
N LEU A 140 -4.41 2.38 -9.38
CA LEU A 140 -4.58 2.60 -7.95
C LEU A 140 -4.73 4.11 -7.71
N ILE A 141 -5.91 4.52 -7.27
CA ILE A 141 -6.25 5.92 -6.97
C ILE A 141 -6.23 6.06 -5.45
N LYS A 142 -5.27 6.81 -4.92
CA LYS A 142 -4.95 6.86 -3.49
C LYS A 142 -5.16 8.25 -2.91
N GLY A 143 -5.92 8.37 -1.83
CA GLY A 143 -6.17 9.63 -1.13
C GLY A 143 -6.79 9.42 0.26
N ASN A 144 -6.44 10.27 1.23
CA ASN A 144 -6.98 10.24 2.59
C ASN A 144 -6.91 8.88 3.28
N GLY A 145 -5.75 8.21 3.22
CA GLY A 145 -5.53 6.89 3.83
C GLY A 145 -6.46 5.80 3.30
N ALA A 146 -6.98 5.98 2.09
CA ALA A 146 -7.73 4.98 1.37
C ALA A 146 -7.24 4.92 -0.08
N TYR A 147 -7.49 3.78 -0.71
CA TYR A 147 -7.30 3.63 -2.15
C TYR A 147 -8.52 2.98 -2.78
N VAL A 148 -8.67 3.17 -4.08
CA VAL A 148 -9.55 2.36 -4.93
C VAL A 148 -8.74 1.88 -6.12
N ALA A 149 -8.82 0.57 -6.39
CA ALA A 149 -8.27 -0.03 -7.60
C ALA A 149 -9.31 -0.01 -8.72
N VAL A 150 -8.94 0.54 -9.87
CA VAL A 150 -9.80 0.64 -11.05
C VAL A 150 -9.14 -0.05 -12.23
N GLU A 151 -9.75 -1.11 -12.73
CA GLU A 151 -9.34 -1.76 -13.98
C GLU A 151 -10.09 -1.08 -15.14
N ILE A 152 -9.35 -0.52 -16.09
CA ILE A 152 -9.91 0.31 -17.15
C ILE A 152 -9.83 -0.42 -18.50
N HIS A 153 -10.98 -0.73 -19.09
CA HIS A 153 -11.08 -1.29 -20.43
C HIS A 153 -11.36 -0.19 -21.46
N GLY A 154 -11.01 -0.43 -22.73
CA GLY A 154 -11.30 0.51 -23.82
C GLY A 154 -10.42 1.78 -23.88
N LEU A 155 -9.47 1.96 -22.96
CA LEU A 155 -8.62 3.15 -22.88
C LEU A 155 -7.19 2.88 -23.38
N SER A 156 -6.88 3.30 -24.62
CA SER A 156 -5.52 3.16 -25.18
C SER A 156 -4.53 4.23 -24.70
N VAL A 157 -5.04 5.41 -24.29
CA VAL A 157 -4.23 6.55 -23.83
C VAL A 157 -4.78 7.02 -22.49
N LEU A 158 -4.01 6.85 -21.41
CA LEU A 158 -4.46 7.15 -20.03
C LEU A 158 -4.88 8.61 -19.80
N THR A 159 -4.32 9.56 -20.57
CA THR A 159 -4.66 10.99 -20.47
C THR A 159 -5.86 11.38 -21.32
N ALA A 160 -6.43 10.47 -22.12
CA ALA A 160 -7.56 10.79 -22.98
C ALA A 160 -8.85 10.95 -22.16
N SER A 161 -9.77 11.78 -22.67
CA SER A 161 -11.12 11.87 -22.11
C SER A 161 -11.99 10.71 -22.58
N PHE A 162 -12.84 10.21 -21.69
CA PHE A 162 -13.76 9.10 -21.93
C PHE A 162 -15.08 9.32 -21.18
N ALA A 163 -16.11 8.59 -21.61
CA ALA A 163 -17.36 8.44 -20.86
C ALA A 163 -17.25 7.16 -20.00
N PRO A 164 -17.26 7.27 -18.65
CA PRO A 164 -17.10 6.11 -17.77
C PRO A 164 -18.38 5.25 -17.72
N VAL A 165 -18.23 3.95 -17.93
CA VAL A 165 -19.28 2.95 -17.64
C VAL A 165 -18.74 2.00 -16.58
N PHE A 166 -19.40 1.93 -15.42
CA PHE A 166 -19.00 1.04 -14.33
C PHE A 166 -19.74 -0.28 -14.42
N GLU A 167 -18.99 -1.39 -14.41
CA GLU A 167 -19.56 -2.73 -14.51
C GLU A 167 -19.67 -3.38 -13.14
N LEU A 168 -20.84 -3.98 -12.88
CA LEU A 168 -21.11 -4.80 -11.70
C LEU A 168 -21.33 -6.24 -12.16
N HIS A 169 -20.54 -7.17 -11.62
CA HIS A 169 -20.59 -8.59 -12.00
C HIS A 169 -21.64 -9.37 -11.22
N ASP A 170 -21.87 -9.00 -9.95
CA ASP A 170 -22.85 -9.62 -9.06
C ASP A 170 -23.55 -8.56 -8.19
N LEU A 171 -24.85 -8.76 -7.94
CA LEU A 171 -25.63 -7.97 -6.99
C LEU A 171 -25.21 -8.23 -5.54
N ALA A 172 -24.63 -9.40 -5.23
CA ALA A 172 -24.09 -9.69 -3.90
C ALA A 172 -22.99 -8.67 -3.48
N ASP A 173 -22.25 -8.15 -4.46
CA ASP A 173 -21.19 -7.16 -4.25
C ASP A 173 -21.68 -5.70 -4.34
N LEU A 174 -22.98 -5.47 -4.59
CA LEU A 174 -23.52 -4.13 -4.85
C LEU A 174 -23.19 -3.13 -3.75
N ALA A 175 -23.35 -3.53 -2.48
CA ALA A 175 -23.06 -2.66 -1.34
C ALA A 175 -21.57 -2.28 -1.28
N ALA A 176 -20.68 -3.25 -1.50
CA ALA A 176 -19.24 -3.03 -1.52
C ALA A 176 -18.81 -2.13 -2.68
N GLN A 177 -19.31 -2.42 -3.89
CA GLN A 177 -19.01 -1.63 -5.08
C GLN A 177 -19.56 -0.21 -4.98
N THR A 178 -20.76 -0.03 -4.42
CA THR A 178 -21.32 1.31 -4.18
C THR A 178 -20.43 2.11 -3.24
N GLU A 179 -19.87 1.50 -2.19
CA GLU A 179 -18.92 2.17 -1.31
C GLU A 179 -17.61 2.56 -2.02
N LEU A 180 -17.09 1.70 -2.90
CA LEU A 180 -15.92 2.04 -3.73
C LEU A 180 -16.22 3.19 -4.70
N LEU A 181 -17.39 3.20 -5.34
CA LEU A 181 -17.81 4.28 -6.24
C LEU A 181 -18.01 5.61 -5.48
N LYS A 182 -18.59 5.57 -4.27
CA LYS A 182 -18.67 6.75 -3.39
C LYS A 182 -17.28 7.28 -3.01
N ARG A 183 -16.32 6.39 -2.74
CA ARG A 183 -14.93 6.80 -2.48
C ARG A 183 -14.27 7.41 -3.72
N LEU A 184 -14.47 6.81 -4.89
CA LEU A 184 -13.99 7.38 -6.16
C LEU A 184 -14.58 8.77 -6.41
N GLN A 185 -15.87 8.98 -6.15
CA GLN A 185 -16.50 10.30 -6.26
C GLN A 185 -15.81 11.32 -5.35
N ARG A 186 -15.55 10.99 -4.08
CA ARG A 186 -14.82 11.86 -3.15
C ARG A 186 -13.41 12.22 -3.64
N PHE A 187 -12.75 11.31 -4.36
CA PHE A 187 -11.44 11.59 -4.96
C PHE A 187 -11.50 12.60 -6.11
N THR A 188 -12.67 12.97 -6.61
CA THR A 188 -12.84 14.05 -7.61
C THR A 188 -12.99 15.44 -6.97
N GLU A 189 -13.32 15.49 -5.68
CA GLU A 189 -13.55 16.74 -4.94
C GLU A 189 -12.20 17.40 -4.59
N ALA A 190 -12.14 18.74 -4.65
CA ALA A 190 -10.91 19.49 -4.36
C ALA A 190 -10.49 19.41 -2.88
N ASP A 191 -11.47 19.31 -1.98
CA ASP A 191 -11.27 19.31 -0.52
C ASP A 191 -10.65 18.00 0.00
N VAL A 192 -10.55 16.99 -0.86
CA VAL A 192 -9.92 15.73 -0.49
C VAL A 192 -8.46 15.92 -0.05
N ARG A 193 -7.76 16.97 -0.52
CA ARG A 193 -6.38 17.27 -0.08
C ARG A 193 -6.30 18.09 1.19
N THR A 194 -7.38 18.78 1.57
CA THR A 194 -7.37 19.80 2.63
C THR A 194 -7.81 19.26 3.97
N VAL A 195 -8.53 18.12 4.01
CA VAL A 195 -8.95 17.47 5.25
C VAL A 195 -7.91 16.42 5.67
N PRO A 196 -7.08 16.69 6.69
CA PRO A 196 -6.12 15.70 7.17
C PRO A 196 -6.86 14.53 7.77
N ARG A 197 -6.56 13.31 7.31
CA ARG A 197 -7.09 12.10 7.94
C ARG A 197 -6.53 11.98 9.36
N GLN A 198 -7.43 11.82 10.32
CA GLN A 198 -7.05 11.32 11.63
C GLN A 198 -6.72 9.83 11.51
N ALA A 199 -5.52 9.42 11.94
CA ALA A 199 -5.14 8.02 11.99
C ALA A 199 -6.16 7.25 12.83
N GLY A 200 -6.76 6.20 12.27
CA GLY A 200 -7.74 5.40 12.99
C GLY A 200 -7.06 4.52 14.05
N SER A 201 -7.84 3.98 14.99
CA SER A 201 -7.33 3.00 15.97
C SER A 201 -6.70 1.75 15.33
N GLY A 202 -7.12 1.42 14.10
CA GLY A 202 -6.48 0.37 13.28
C GLY A 202 -5.07 0.74 12.83
N ASP A 203 -4.86 1.99 12.42
CA ASP A 203 -3.57 2.51 11.95
C ASP A 203 -2.54 2.52 13.09
N GLU A 204 -2.97 2.91 14.30
CA GLU A 204 -2.13 2.89 15.50
C GLU A 204 -1.68 1.46 15.87
N ARG A 205 -2.58 0.48 15.77
CA ARG A 205 -2.24 -0.93 16.05
C ARG A 205 -1.26 -1.49 15.02
N LEU A 206 -1.44 -1.17 13.74
CA LEU A 206 -0.51 -1.56 12.68
C LEU A 206 0.84 -0.89 12.87
N HIS A 207 0.86 0.38 13.25
CA HIS A 207 2.08 1.12 13.56
C HIS A 207 2.86 0.47 14.71
N HIS A 208 2.20 0.19 15.84
CA HIS A 208 2.82 -0.50 16.96
C HIS A 208 3.31 -1.91 16.61
N ALA A 209 2.56 -2.65 15.79
CA ALA A 209 2.99 -3.97 15.32
C ALA A 209 4.22 -3.88 14.39
N LEU A 210 4.31 -2.82 13.57
CA LEU A 210 5.45 -2.57 12.70
C LEU A 210 6.70 -2.21 13.51
N ILE A 211 6.59 -1.31 14.50
CA ILE A 211 7.68 -1.00 15.43
C ILE A 211 8.12 -2.27 16.17
N ALA A 212 7.18 -3.05 16.70
CA ALA A 212 7.49 -4.29 17.40
C ALA A 212 8.24 -5.29 16.52
N LEU A 213 7.85 -5.39 15.24
CA LEU A 213 8.53 -6.22 14.24
C LEU A 213 9.96 -5.73 14.00
N ASP A 214 10.15 -4.44 13.73
CA ASP A 214 11.49 -3.86 13.45
C ASP A 214 12.45 -4.10 14.61
N GLU A 215 11.98 -3.84 15.83
CA GLU A 215 12.80 -4.02 17.03
C GLU A 215 13.09 -5.49 17.32
N SER A 216 12.14 -6.38 17.06
CA SER A 216 12.33 -7.83 17.14
C SER A 216 13.33 -8.34 16.10
N LEU A 217 13.28 -7.85 14.86
CA LEU A 217 14.24 -8.20 13.80
C LEU A 217 15.65 -7.70 14.13
N ASN A 218 15.76 -6.59 14.86
CA ASN A 218 17.02 -6.07 15.40
C ASN A 218 17.51 -6.80 16.66
N GLY A 219 16.82 -7.85 17.12
CA GLY A 219 17.21 -8.66 18.27
C GLY A 219 16.96 -8.02 19.63
N LYS A 220 16.14 -6.96 19.71
CA LYS A 220 15.79 -6.34 20.99
C LYS A 220 14.91 -7.26 21.84
N THR A 221 15.09 -7.18 23.15
CA THR A 221 14.27 -7.90 24.12
C THR A 221 12.84 -7.34 24.18
N TYR A 222 11.86 -8.14 24.58
CA TYR A 222 10.48 -7.66 24.76
C TYR A 222 10.36 -6.43 25.66
N ARG A 223 11.24 -6.29 26.67
CA ARG A 223 11.25 -5.10 27.53
C ARG A 223 11.67 -3.85 26.75
N GLN A 224 12.74 -3.94 25.97
CA GLN A 224 13.21 -2.82 25.14
C GLN A 224 12.17 -2.45 24.08
N ILE A 225 11.53 -3.44 23.46
CA ILE A 225 10.41 -3.22 22.52
C ILE A 225 9.26 -2.47 23.21
N ALA A 226 8.90 -2.88 24.42
CA ALA A 226 7.85 -2.21 25.20
C ALA A 226 8.23 -0.75 25.54
N ILE A 227 9.50 -0.48 25.82
CA ILE A 227 9.99 0.89 26.10
C ILE A 227 9.85 1.76 24.84
N THR A 228 10.23 1.25 23.67
CA THR A 228 10.09 1.99 22.41
C THR A 228 8.63 2.36 22.14
N ILE A 229 7.69 1.44 22.41
CA ILE A 229 6.26 1.62 22.05
C ILE A 229 5.48 2.41 23.12
N PHE A 230 5.68 2.10 24.40
CA PHE A 230 4.86 2.62 25.50
C PHE A 230 5.57 3.65 26.38
N GLY A 231 6.87 3.87 26.16
CA GLY A 231 7.71 4.76 26.95
C GLY A 231 8.28 4.09 28.21
N GLU A 232 9.43 4.61 28.64
CA GLU A 232 10.20 4.02 29.74
C GLU A 232 9.47 4.08 31.09
N LYS A 233 8.81 5.21 31.40
CA LYS A 233 8.09 5.40 32.67
C LYS A 233 7.04 4.31 32.91
N LYS A 234 6.19 4.06 31.92
CA LYS A 234 5.12 3.06 32.00
C LYS A 234 5.68 1.64 32.14
N VAL A 235 6.76 1.33 31.41
CA VAL A 235 7.41 0.02 31.52
C VAL A 235 8.07 -0.15 32.88
N ALA A 236 8.70 0.88 33.44
CA ALA A 236 9.30 0.80 34.77
C ALA A 236 8.27 0.48 35.86
N GLU A 237 7.08 1.08 35.79
CA GLU A 237 5.98 0.87 36.74
C GLU A 237 5.33 -0.52 36.62
N GLU A 238 5.03 -0.96 35.39
CA GLU A 238 4.20 -2.17 35.18
C GLU A 238 5.00 -3.46 34.92
N TRP A 239 6.26 -3.39 34.47
CA TRP A 239 6.97 -4.58 33.95
C TRP A 239 7.40 -5.57 35.03
N LEU A 240 7.76 -5.10 36.22
CA LEU A 240 8.12 -5.95 37.37
C LEU A 240 6.93 -6.24 38.28
N GLY A 241 5.77 -5.62 38.03
CA GLY A 241 4.56 -5.86 38.78
C GLY A 241 3.97 -7.27 38.56
N PRO A 242 2.94 -7.65 39.34
CA PRO A 242 2.27 -8.94 39.20
C PRO A 242 1.48 -9.07 37.89
N SER A 243 1.17 -7.93 37.23
CA SER A 243 0.42 -7.90 35.98
C SER A 243 1.25 -8.42 34.80
N GLN A 244 0.69 -9.37 34.04
CA GLN A 244 1.27 -9.84 32.78
C GLN A 244 0.77 -9.04 31.56
N PHE A 245 -0.13 -8.08 31.77
CA PHE A 245 -0.81 -7.39 30.67
C PHE A 245 0.15 -6.72 29.68
N LEU A 246 1.13 -5.94 30.16
CA LEU A 246 2.07 -5.22 29.29
C LEU A 246 2.98 -6.19 28.53
N LYS A 247 3.45 -7.25 29.20
CA LYS A 247 4.27 -8.31 28.58
C LYS A 247 3.49 -9.05 27.50
N ASP A 248 2.26 -9.45 27.80
CA ASP A 248 1.37 -10.15 26.86
C ASP A 248 0.98 -9.27 25.69
N ARG A 249 0.77 -7.96 25.91
CA ARG A 249 0.51 -6.98 24.86
C ARG A 249 1.70 -6.85 23.92
N THR A 250 2.92 -6.72 24.44
CA THR A 250 4.13 -6.67 23.61
C THR A 250 4.36 -7.97 22.84
N ARG A 251 4.17 -9.14 23.47
CA ARG A 251 4.25 -10.44 22.79
C ARG A 251 3.25 -10.52 21.63
N ARG A 252 2.01 -10.07 21.84
CA ARG A 252 0.98 -10.02 20.79
C ARG A 252 1.34 -9.06 19.65
N LEU A 253 1.96 -7.91 19.92
CA LEU A 253 2.40 -6.98 18.88
C LEU A 253 3.51 -7.58 18.01
N VAL A 254 4.50 -8.24 18.62
CA VAL A 254 5.57 -8.94 17.88
C VAL A 254 5.01 -10.08 17.04
N ALA A 255 4.11 -10.89 17.61
CA ALA A 255 3.44 -11.97 16.90
C ALA A 255 2.63 -11.42 15.71
N LYS A 256 1.86 -10.35 15.91
CA LYS A 256 1.08 -9.72 14.83
C LYS A 256 1.98 -9.15 13.74
N GLY A 257 3.03 -8.41 14.08
CA GLY A 257 3.98 -7.88 13.09
C GLY A 257 4.61 -9.00 12.25
N THR A 258 4.99 -10.11 12.90
CA THR A 258 5.56 -11.29 12.21
C THR A 258 4.55 -11.96 11.28
N GLU A 259 3.30 -12.14 11.73
CA GLU A 259 2.20 -12.68 10.94
C GLU A 259 1.94 -11.81 9.68
N MET A 260 1.88 -10.49 9.86
CA MET A 260 1.68 -9.54 8.76
C MET A 260 2.81 -9.66 7.74
N MET A 261 4.08 -9.64 8.17
CA MET A 261 5.25 -9.79 7.30
C MET A 261 5.27 -11.12 6.51
N LYS A 262 4.84 -12.22 7.15
CA LYS A 262 4.86 -13.56 6.54
C LYS A 262 3.68 -13.86 5.61
N GLY A 263 2.76 -12.91 5.44
CA GLY A 263 1.71 -13.01 4.43
C GLY A 263 0.39 -12.35 4.83
N GLY A 264 0.18 -12.08 6.12
CA GLY A 264 -1.03 -11.41 6.62
C GLY A 264 -1.23 -9.99 6.04
N TYR A 265 -0.16 -9.37 5.52
CA TYR A 265 -0.26 -8.10 4.79
C TYR A 265 -1.25 -8.15 3.61
N ARG A 266 -1.48 -9.32 3.01
CA ARG A 266 -2.42 -9.50 1.89
C ARG A 266 -3.86 -9.25 2.32
N ASP A 267 -4.19 -9.43 3.59
CA ASP A 267 -5.54 -9.15 4.09
C ASP A 267 -5.87 -7.67 4.19
N LEU A 268 -4.86 -6.80 4.16
CA LEU A 268 -5.03 -5.35 4.06
C LEU A 268 -5.41 -4.92 2.63
N LEU A 269 -5.21 -5.77 1.62
CA LEU A 269 -5.53 -5.47 0.23
C LEU A 269 -7.02 -5.72 -0.09
N TYR A 270 -7.89 -5.50 0.90
CA TYR A 270 -9.34 -5.75 0.82
C TYR A 270 -10.10 -4.59 0.18
#